data_AF-A0A4Z0HQF3-F1
#
_entry.id   AF-A0A4Z0HQF3-F1
#
_cell.length_a   1.000
_cell.length_b   1.000
_cell.length_c   1.000
_cell.angle_alpha   90.00
_cell.angle_beta   90.00
_cell.angle_gamma   90.00
#
_symmetry.space_group_name_H-M   'P 1'
#
loop_
_entity.id
_entity.type
_entity.pdbx_description
1 polymer ?
#
loop_
_entity_poly.entity_id
_entity_poly.type
_entity_poly.pdbx_seq_one_letter_code
_entity_poly.pdbx_strand_id
1 'polypeptide(L)'
;MATAKVMRTAAFTGCASPHGDIRVRARTRPAEPARQTHHGAFEQPRKRRYIGQLKTSTSTVAGRSPWMNDRVTVLRRFLAELHGLHLPPELARVQVAGHIELLVSVLRLDRQSARQFVTDDVLREMAVDIATAVASD
;
A
#
# COMPACT_ATOMS: atom_id res chain seq x y z
N MET A 1 -40.03 34.66 -19.28
CA MET A 1 -38.96 34.96 -18.31
C MET A 1 -39.53 34.78 -16.91
N ALA A 2 -39.11 33.74 -16.19
CA ALA A 2 -39.55 33.49 -14.81
C ALA A 2 -38.30 33.14 -13.98
N THR A 3 -37.96 34.02 -13.05
CA THR A 3 -36.75 33.98 -12.23
C THR A 3 -37.04 33.43 -10.83
N ALA A 4 -36.17 32.49 -10.44
CA ALA A 4 -35.66 32.22 -9.09
C ALA A 4 -36.62 31.96 -7.92
N LYS A 5 -36.41 30.81 -7.26
CA LYS A 5 -36.18 30.81 -5.81
C LYS A 5 -35.32 29.62 -5.38
N VAL A 6 -34.04 29.90 -5.14
CA VAL A 6 -33.09 29.01 -4.48
C VAL A 6 -33.50 28.90 -3.00
N MET A 7 -33.78 27.68 -2.54
CA MET A 7 -34.15 27.41 -1.15
C MET A 7 -32.87 27.37 -0.28
N ARG A 8 -32.92 28.09 0.84
CA ARG A 8 -31.81 28.34 1.75
C ARG A 8 -31.48 27.13 2.63
N THR A 9 -30.18 26.93 2.82
CA THR A 9 -29.48 26.04 3.74
C THR A 9 -29.99 26.15 5.18
N ALA A 10 -30.34 25.03 5.80
CA ALA A 10 -30.56 24.95 7.25
C ALA A 10 -29.22 24.73 7.95
N ALA A 11 -28.94 25.57 8.96
CA ALA A 11 -27.75 25.48 9.80
C ALA A 11 -27.91 24.36 10.84
N PHE A 12 -26.89 23.51 10.94
CA PHE A 12 -26.75 22.49 11.97
C PHE A 12 -26.41 23.17 13.31
N THR A 13 -27.36 23.17 14.25
CA THR A 13 -27.18 23.69 15.61
C THR A 13 -27.40 22.59 16.64
N GLY A 14 -26.42 22.43 17.53
CA GLY A 14 -26.52 21.70 18.80
C GLY A 14 -25.98 20.26 18.73
N CYS A 15 -25.18 19.75 19.67
CA CYS A 15 -25.02 20.13 21.07
C CYS A 15 -23.60 19.82 21.57
N ALA A 16 -23.04 20.73 22.35
CA ALA A 16 -21.89 20.51 23.22
C ALA A 16 -22.38 20.24 24.66
N SER A 17 -21.85 19.22 25.34
CA SER A 17 -21.88 19.01 26.81
C SER A 17 -21.18 17.69 27.19
N PRO A 18 -20.73 17.48 28.45
CA PRO A 18 -19.58 18.13 29.07
C PRO A 18 -18.61 17.11 29.70
N HIS A 19 -17.52 17.63 30.27
CA HIS A 19 -16.47 16.94 31.03
C HIS A 19 -16.93 15.84 32.00
N GLY A 20 -16.21 14.71 31.96
CA GLY A 20 -16.16 13.72 33.03
C GLY A 20 -14.71 13.50 33.48
N ASP A 21 -14.21 14.41 34.32
CA ASP A 21 -12.99 14.21 35.11
C ASP A 21 -13.24 13.11 36.15
N ILE A 22 -12.53 11.99 36.08
CA ILE A 22 -12.40 11.06 37.20
C ILE A 22 -10.93 11.02 37.62
N ARG A 23 -10.60 11.89 38.58
CA ARG A 23 -9.39 11.77 39.40
C ARG A 23 -9.65 10.71 40.46
N VAL A 24 -8.95 9.58 40.41
CA VAL A 24 -8.71 8.75 41.60
C VAL A 24 -7.27 8.95 42.03
N ARG A 25 -7.13 9.69 43.13
CA ARG A 25 -5.89 9.88 43.87
C ARG A 25 -6.01 9.03 45.13
N ALA A 26 -5.27 7.94 45.22
CA ALA A 26 -4.98 7.28 46.49
C ALA A 26 -3.46 7.32 46.69
N ARG A 27 -3.06 8.19 47.61
CA ARG A 27 -1.68 8.42 48.03
C ARG A 27 -1.55 7.82 49.42
N THR A 28 -0.69 6.82 49.57
CA THR A 28 -0.10 6.46 50.88
C THR A 28 1.41 6.24 50.69
N ARG A 29 2.17 7.17 51.27
CA ARG A 29 3.62 7.19 51.58
C ARG A 29 3.68 7.37 53.13
N PRO A 30 4.80 7.27 53.88
CA PRO A 30 6.18 6.80 53.59
C PRO A 30 6.80 5.87 54.69
N ALA A 31 7.94 5.22 54.37
CA ALA A 31 9.16 5.23 55.20
C ALA A 31 10.35 4.62 54.41
N GLU A 32 11.30 5.47 54.00
CA GLU A 32 12.72 5.15 53.78
C GLU A 32 13.45 5.15 55.16
N PRO A 33 14.74 4.76 55.34
CA PRO A 33 15.81 4.61 54.33
C PRO A 33 16.75 3.40 54.50
N ALA A 34 17.43 2.97 53.44
CA ALA A 34 18.78 2.41 53.56
C ALA A 34 19.58 2.68 52.29
N ARG A 35 20.75 3.27 52.51
CA ARG A 35 21.67 3.84 51.53
C ARG A 35 22.46 2.76 50.80
N GLN A 36 22.80 3.09 49.56
CA GLN A 36 24.06 2.80 48.87
C GLN A 36 24.53 1.33 48.81
N THR A 37 24.61 0.79 47.59
CA THR A 37 25.72 -0.10 47.21
C THR A 37 25.89 -0.11 45.69
N HIS A 38 27.08 0.33 45.27
CA HIS A 38 27.83 -0.01 44.06
C HIS A 38 27.17 0.15 42.67
N HIS A 39 27.49 1.28 42.02
CA HIS A 39 27.61 1.34 40.56
C HIS A 39 28.78 0.44 40.12
N GLY A 40 28.47 -0.82 39.80
CA GLY A 40 29.37 -1.70 39.04
C GLY A 40 29.44 -1.24 37.59
N ALA A 41 30.67 -1.09 37.10
CA ALA A 41 30.99 -0.67 35.74
C ALA A 41 30.25 -1.51 34.68
N PHE A 42 29.40 -0.86 33.90
CA PHE A 42 28.81 -1.43 32.67
C PHE A 42 29.86 -1.37 31.54
N GLU A 43 30.95 -2.12 31.65
CA GLU A 43 31.76 -2.48 30.50
C GLU A 43 31.24 -3.80 29.92
N GLN A 44 30.18 -3.70 29.12
CA GLN A 44 29.91 -4.72 28.11
C GLN A 44 30.44 -4.20 26.77
N PRO A 45 31.54 -4.78 26.24
CA PRO A 45 31.99 -4.46 24.90
C PRO A 45 30.89 -4.89 23.93
N ARG A 46 30.31 -3.91 23.22
CA ARG A 46 29.42 -4.12 22.08
C ARG A 46 30.14 -4.99 21.06
N LYS A 47 30.00 -6.32 21.17
CA LYS A 47 30.39 -7.29 20.14
C LYS A 47 29.44 -7.10 18.96
N ARG A 48 29.75 -6.07 18.15
CA ARG A 48 29.17 -5.78 16.85
C ARG A 48 29.58 -6.88 15.88
N ARG A 49 28.97 -8.05 16.00
CA ARG A 49 29.04 -9.12 15.00
C ARG A 49 27.88 -8.95 14.03
N TYR A 50 28.10 -8.11 13.02
CA TYR A 50 27.50 -8.26 11.70
C TYR A 50 28.61 -8.01 10.67
N ILE A 51 29.59 -8.91 10.64
CA ILE A 51 30.35 -9.20 9.42
C ILE A 51 29.55 -10.30 8.72
N GLY A 52 28.40 -9.88 8.20
CA GLY A 52 27.54 -10.67 7.35
C GLY A 52 27.47 -9.94 6.03
N GLN A 53 28.53 -10.09 5.25
CA GLN A 53 28.45 -10.15 3.80
C GLN A 53 27.46 -9.15 3.19
N LEU A 54 27.93 -7.92 2.93
CA LEU A 54 27.36 -7.14 1.83
C LEU A 54 27.59 -7.97 0.56
N LYS A 55 26.68 -8.92 0.30
CA LYS A 55 26.32 -9.22 -1.07
C LYS A 55 25.81 -7.88 -1.58
N THR A 56 26.64 -7.22 -2.35
CA THR A 56 26.21 -6.30 -3.39
C THR A 56 25.17 -7.06 -4.21
N SER A 57 23.92 -7.06 -3.74
CA SER A 57 22.77 -7.45 -4.52
C SER A 57 22.83 -6.55 -5.74
N THR A 58 23.12 -7.16 -6.87
CA THR A 58 23.02 -6.58 -8.20
C THR A 58 21.55 -6.20 -8.42
N SER A 59 21.14 -5.11 -7.77
CA SER A 59 19.86 -4.43 -7.94
C SER A 59 20.00 -3.53 -9.16
N THR A 60 20.28 -4.14 -10.31
CA THR A 60 20.33 -3.43 -11.58
C THR A 60 18.99 -3.59 -12.27
N VAL A 61 18.18 -2.55 -12.11
CA VAL A 61 17.28 -2.02 -13.15
C VAL A 61 15.98 -2.82 -13.43
N ALA A 62 14.87 -2.16 -13.07
CA ALA A 62 13.44 -2.40 -13.39
C ALA A 62 12.60 -3.33 -12.47
N GLY A 63 11.66 -2.74 -11.71
CA GLY A 63 10.40 -3.40 -11.31
C GLY A 63 10.36 -4.06 -9.92
N ARG A 64 9.81 -3.35 -8.93
CA ARG A 64 9.85 -3.61 -7.47
C ARG A 64 9.06 -4.83 -6.94
N SER A 65 8.58 -5.74 -7.78
CA SER A 65 7.79 -6.90 -7.33
C SER A 65 7.93 -8.10 -8.28
N PRO A 66 8.45 -9.25 -7.81
CA PRO A 66 8.57 -10.46 -8.64
C PRO A 66 7.24 -10.87 -9.27
N TRP A 67 6.16 -10.88 -8.47
CA TRP A 67 4.81 -11.19 -8.96
C TRP A 67 4.37 -10.25 -10.11
N MET A 68 4.67 -8.95 -10.03
CA MET A 68 4.32 -8.00 -11.10
C MET A 68 5.11 -8.30 -12.38
N ASN A 69 6.39 -8.67 -12.26
CA ASN A 69 7.21 -9.01 -13.42
C ASN A 69 6.70 -10.26 -14.13
N ASP A 70 6.23 -11.26 -13.37
CA ASP A 70 5.64 -12.48 -13.95
C ASP A 70 4.37 -12.13 -14.73
N ARG A 71 3.43 -11.39 -14.12
CA ARG A 71 2.18 -10.99 -14.78
C ARG A 71 2.41 -10.13 -16.02
N VAL A 72 3.38 -9.23 -15.98
CA VAL A 72 3.80 -8.41 -17.13
C VAL A 72 4.37 -9.26 -18.25
N THR A 73 5.16 -10.28 -17.91
CA THR A 73 5.73 -11.21 -18.89
C THR A 73 4.62 -11.99 -19.59
N VAL A 74 3.63 -12.48 -18.83
CA VAL A 74 2.45 -13.17 -19.38
C VAL A 74 1.62 -12.25 -20.29
N LEU A 75 1.31 -11.03 -19.84
CA LEU A 75 0.56 -10.06 -20.66
C LEU A 75 1.28 -9.75 -21.97
N ARG A 76 2.59 -9.49 -21.92
CA ARG A 76 3.39 -9.20 -23.11
C ARG A 76 3.46 -10.40 -24.06
N ARG A 77 3.47 -11.62 -23.51
CA ARG A 77 3.40 -12.84 -24.30
C ARG A 77 2.08 -12.94 -25.05
N PHE A 78 0.94 -12.73 -24.39
CA PHE A 78 -0.37 -12.74 -25.07
C PHE A 78 -0.48 -11.66 -26.15
N LEU A 79 0.00 -10.45 -25.87
CA LEU A 79 0.02 -9.37 -26.87
C LEU A 79 0.86 -9.75 -28.10
N ALA A 80 2.04 -10.33 -27.90
CA ALA A 80 2.90 -10.74 -29.01
C ALA A 80 2.35 -11.95 -29.78
N GLU A 81 1.89 -12.99 -29.08
CA GLU A 81 1.44 -14.24 -29.70
C GLU A 81 0.07 -14.14 -30.37
N LEU A 82 -0.87 -13.40 -29.77
CA LEU A 82 -2.26 -13.33 -30.26
C LEU A 82 -2.49 -12.13 -31.20
N HIS A 83 -1.77 -11.04 -30.97
CA HIS A 83 -2.03 -9.77 -31.66
C HIS A 83 -0.81 -9.20 -32.40
N GLY A 84 0.37 -9.84 -32.31
CA GLY A 84 1.61 -9.33 -32.92
C GLY A 84 2.10 -8.01 -32.30
N LEU A 85 1.60 -7.63 -31.13
CA LEU A 85 1.89 -6.36 -30.48
C LEU A 85 3.04 -6.48 -29.49
N HIS A 86 4.05 -5.61 -29.66
CA HIS A 86 5.20 -5.54 -28.76
C HIS A 86 5.11 -4.30 -27.87
N LEU A 87 4.66 -4.50 -26.63
CA LEU A 87 4.56 -3.43 -25.64
C LEU A 87 5.84 -3.33 -24.78
N PRO A 88 6.37 -2.11 -24.54
CA PRO A 88 7.42 -1.88 -23.55
C PRO A 88 7.00 -2.40 -22.16
N PRO A 89 7.91 -3.00 -21.38
CA PRO A 89 7.57 -3.59 -20.09
C PRO A 89 7.09 -2.57 -19.06
N GLU A 90 7.48 -1.31 -19.18
CA GLU A 90 7.02 -0.20 -18.33
C GLU A 90 5.54 0.09 -18.57
N LEU A 91 5.09 0.11 -19.83
CA LEU A 91 3.68 0.32 -20.17
C LEU A 91 2.82 -0.89 -19.77
N ALA A 92 3.32 -2.11 -19.99
CA ALA A 92 2.64 -3.31 -19.53
C ALA A 92 2.45 -3.32 -17.99
N ARG A 93 3.44 -2.83 -17.23
CA ARG A 93 3.32 -2.65 -15.78
C ARG A 93 2.22 -1.65 -15.41
N VAL A 94 2.09 -0.55 -16.16
CA VAL A 94 1.01 0.43 -15.93
C VAL A 94 -0.35 -0.21 -16.15
N GLN A 95 -0.52 -1.02 -17.20
CA GLN A 95 -1.79 -1.70 -17.48
C GLN A 95 -2.16 -2.67 -16.34
N VAL A 96 -1.25 -3.53 -15.92
CA VAL A 96 -1.50 -4.48 -14.82
C VAL A 96 -1.74 -3.74 -13.50
N ALA A 97 -0.96 -2.70 -13.20
CA ALA A 97 -1.16 -1.91 -11.98
C ALA A 97 -2.52 -1.20 -12.00
N GLY A 98 -2.88 -0.57 -13.12
CA GLY A 98 -4.17 0.09 -13.30
C GLY A 98 -5.35 -0.86 -13.12
N HIS A 99 -5.26 -2.08 -13.66
CA HIS A 99 -6.27 -3.10 -13.45
C HIS A 99 -6.39 -3.51 -11.97
N ILE A 100 -5.28 -3.64 -11.23
CA ILE A 100 -5.32 -3.92 -9.79
C ILE A 100 -6.01 -2.78 -9.02
N GLU A 101 -5.71 -1.51 -9.33
CA GLU A 101 -6.36 -0.37 -8.68
C GLU A 101 -7.86 -0.32 -9.01
N LEU A 102 -8.24 -0.70 -10.24
CA LEU A 102 -9.64 -0.85 -10.63
C LEU A 102 -10.33 -1.94 -9.79
N LEU A 103 -9.73 -3.11 -9.64
CA LEU A 103 -10.27 -4.20 -8.82
C LEU A 103 -10.40 -3.80 -7.34
N VAL A 104 -9.39 -3.13 -6.78
CA VAL A 104 -9.43 -2.58 -5.42
C VAL A 104 -10.62 -1.62 -5.28
N SER A 105 -10.84 -0.75 -6.25
CA SER A 105 -11.95 0.21 -6.24
C SER A 105 -13.31 -0.48 -6.45
N VAL A 106 -13.46 -1.38 -7.40
CA VAL A 106 -14.77 -1.96 -7.73
C VAL A 106 -15.19 -2.99 -6.68
N LEU A 107 -14.26 -3.84 -6.24
CA LEU A 107 -14.55 -4.95 -5.32
C LEU A 107 -14.34 -4.58 -3.84
N ARG A 108 -13.81 -3.38 -3.55
CA ARG A 108 -13.52 -2.90 -2.18
C ARG A 108 -12.59 -3.84 -1.41
N LEU A 109 -11.59 -4.37 -2.11
CA LEU A 109 -10.58 -5.28 -1.58
C LEU A 109 -9.27 -4.56 -1.27
N ASP A 110 -8.44 -5.14 -0.40
CA ASP A 110 -7.05 -4.71 -0.31
C ASP A 110 -6.25 -5.17 -1.55
N ARG A 111 -5.05 -4.60 -1.70
CA ARG A 111 -4.21 -4.82 -2.86
C ARG A 111 -3.71 -6.26 -2.99
N GLN A 112 -3.50 -6.99 -1.89
CA GLN A 112 -3.08 -8.40 -1.98
C GLN A 112 -4.23 -9.28 -2.41
N SER A 113 -5.43 -9.08 -1.86
CA SER A 113 -6.62 -9.79 -2.33
C SER A 113 -6.94 -9.47 -3.78
N ALA A 114 -6.77 -8.24 -4.25
CA ALA A 114 -6.99 -7.91 -5.66
C ALA A 114 -6.05 -8.67 -6.62
N ARG A 115 -4.81 -8.98 -6.21
CA ARG A 115 -3.85 -9.72 -7.05
C ARG A 115 -4.32 -11.12 -7.41
N GLN A 116 -5.12 -11.77 -6.57
CA GLN A 116 -5.60 -13.14 -6.83
C GLN A 116 -6.57 -13.19 -8.03
N PHE A 117 -7.15 -12.05 -8.41
CA PHE A 117 -8.06 -11.94 -9.55
C PHE A 117 -7.33 -11.62 -10.86
N VAL A 118 -6.02 -11.33 -10.82
CA VAL A 118 -5.21 -11.14 -12.04
C VAL A 118 -4.74 -12.50 -12.55
N THR A 119 -5.69 -13.29 -13.03
CA THR A 119 -5.47 -14.61 -13.63
C THR A 119 -4.97 -14.49 -15.06
N ASP A 120 -4.49 -15.60 -15.63
CA ASP A 120 -4.03 -15.63 -17.02
C ASP A 120 -5.18 -15.34 -18.00
N ASP A 121 -6.41 -15.76 -17.69
CA ASP A 121 -7.60 -15.43 -18.49
C ASP A 121 -7.90 -13.93 -18.47
N VAL A 122 -7.83 -13.29 -17.31
CA VAL A 122 -7.97 -11.83 -17.20
C VAL A 122 -6.88 -11.11 -17.98
N LEU A 123 -5.63 -11.60 -17.94
CA LEU A 123 -4.54 -11.02 -18.73
C LEU A 123 -4.73 -11.22 -20.24
N ARG A 124 -5.37 -12.32 -20.66
CA ARG A 124 -5.74 -12.55 -22.06
C ARG A 124 -6.81 -11.55 -22.50
N GLU A 125 -7.87 -11.36 -21.70
CA GLU A 125 -8.91 -10.36 -21.98
C GLU A 125 -8.32 -8.94 -22.04
N MET A 126 -7.45 -8.60 -21.09
CA MET A 126 -6.72 -7.33 -21.13
C MET A 126 -5.90 -7.15 -22.41
N ALA A 127 -5.30 -8.22 -22.95
CA ALA A 127 -4.57 -8.16 -24.21
C ALA A 127 -5.51 -7.85 -25.40
N VAL A 128 -6.71 -8.44 -25.40
CA VAL A 128 -7.76 -8.15 -26.39
C VAL A 128 -8.21 -6.70 -26.30
N ASP A 129 -8.45 -6.18 -25.10
CA ASP A 129 -8.86 -4.79 -24.87
C ASP A 129 -7.79 -3.81 -25.39
N ILE A 130 -6.51 -4.07 -25.08
CA ILE A 130 -5.39 -3.25 -25.55
C ILE A 130 -5.28 -3.31 -27.08
N ALA A 131 -5.37 -4.51 -27.68
CA ALA A 131 -5.28 -4.66 -29.12
C ALA A 131 -6.43 -3.95 -29.85
N THR A 132 -7.64 -4.02 -29.29
CA THR A 132 -8.83 -3.34 -29.82
C THR A 132 -8.67 -1.82 -29.73
N ALA A 133 -8.16 -1.32 -28.61
CA ALA A 133 -7.90 0.12 -28.42
C ALA A 133 -6.86 0.64 -29.42
N VAL A 134 -5.78 -0.12 -29.66
CA VAL A 134 -4.73 0.25 -30.62
C VAL A 134 -5.22 0.18 -32.07
N ALA A 135 -6.10 -0.78 -32.41
CA ALA A 135 -6.65 -0.90 -33.76
C ALA A 135 -7.70 0.18 -34.10
N SER A 136 -8.20 0.90 -33.09
CA SER A 136 -9.23 1.94 -33.25
C SER A 136 -8.63 3.35 -33.42
N ASP A 137 -7.31 3.50 -33.31
CA ASP A 137 -6.54 4.74 -33.51
C ASP A 137 -5.91 4.77 -34.92
#